data_AF-A0A3B9UD21-F1
#
_entry.id   AF-A0A3B9UD21-F1
#
_cell.length_a   1.000
_cell.length_b   1.000
_cell.length_c   1.000
_cell.angle_alpha   90.00
_cell.angle_beta   90.00
_cell.angle_gamma   90.00
#
_symmetry.space_group_name_H-M   'P 1'
#
loop_
_entity.id
_entity.type
_entity.pdbx_description
1 polymer ?
#
loop_
_entity_poly.entity_id
_entity_poly.type
_entity_poly.pdbx_seq_one_letter_code
_entity_poly.pdbx_strand_id
1 'polypeptide(L)'
;MRRFQRLFHILAGALALVSASCDRNEAKPVVYLEVDSLTLAPDPSRGTSSAHVRSVWVESEGTYLGVYPLPARIPLPVSDPNATVRLYPGVEVNGISSFQAQYEF
;
A
#
# COMPACT_ATOMS: atom_id res chain seq x y z
N MET A 1 -39.35 39.07 2.42
CA MET A 1 -38.48 39.13 1.22
C MET A 1 -36.99 39.27 1.57
N ARG A 2 -36.54 40.33 2.28
CA ARG A 2 -35.10 40.54 2.60
C ARG A 2 -34.44 39.44 3.46
N ARG A 3 -35.18 38.77 4.36
CA ARG A 3 -34.65 37.64 5.16
C ARG A 3 -34.44 36.35 4.35
N PHE A 4 -35.32 36.09 3.38
CA PHE A 4 -35.23 34.93 2.49
C PHE A 4 -34.04 35.06 1.53
N GLN A 5 -33.80 36.28 1.03
CA GLN A 5 -32.65 36.60 0.19
C GLN A 5 -31.31 36.46 0.93
N ARG A 6 -31.24 36.87 2.21
CA ARG A 6 -30.04 36.65 3.05
C ARG A 6 -29.76 35.16 3.28
N LEU A 7 -30.80 34.37 3.55
CA LEU A 7 -30.66 32.92 3.74
C LEU A 7 -30.17 32.23 2.45
N PHE A 8 -30.69 32.65 1.30
CA PHE A 8 -30.24 32.15 -0.01
C PHE A 8 -28.76 32.45 -0.26
N HIS A 9 -28.29 33.66 0.03
CA HIS A 9 -26.86 34.01 -0.12
C HIS A 9 -25.95 33.23 0.83
N ILE A 10 -26.39 32.97 2.07
CA ILE A 10 -25.64 32.15 3.03
C ILE A 10 -25.52 30.71 2.53
N LEU A 11 -26.62 30.13 2.05
CA LEU A 11 -26.63 28.76 1.53
C LEU A 11 -25.78 28.63 0.26
N ALA A 12 -25.87 29.59 -0.66
CA ALA A 12 -25.05 29.62 -1.87
C ALA A 12 -23.56 29.78 -1.54
N GLY A 13 -23.21 30.62 -0.55
CA GLY A 13 -21.84 30.77 -0.07
C GLY A 13 -21.30 29.50 0.56
N ALA A 14 -22.09 28.83 1.40
CA ALA A 14 -21.71 27.55 2.01
C ALA A 14 -21.48 26.45 0.95
N LEU A 15 -22.33 26.38 -0.08
CA LEU A 15 -22.17 25.43 -1.19
C LEU A 15 -20.91 25.72 -2.03
N ALA A 16 -20.58 26.99 -2.24
CA ALA A 16 -19.35 27.39 -2.92
C ALA A 16 -18.08 27.01 -2.12
N LEU A 17 -18.12 27.15 -0.79
CA LEU A 17 -17.02 26.74 0.10
C LEU A 17 -16.78 25.23 0.08
N VAL A 18 -17.84 24.41 0.12
CA VAL A 18 -17.73 22.95 0.10
C VAL A 18 -17.18 22.44 -1.24
N SER A 19 -17.58 23.06 -2.35
CA SER A 19 -17.10 22.67 -3.69
C SER A 19 -15.64 23.05 -3.95
N ALA A 20 -15.08 24.02 -3.22
CA ALA A 20 -13.67 24.38 -3.28
C ALA A 20 -12.74 23.42 -2.52
N SER A 21 -13.29 22.53 -1.66
CA SER A 21 -12.50 21.57 -0.86
C SER A 21 -12.16 20.26 -1.59
N CYS A 22 -12.58 20.10 -2.84
CA CYS A 22 -12.30 18.90 -3.62
C CYS A 22 -10.81 18.88 -3.99
N ASP A 23 -10.11 17.80 -3.66
CA ASP A 23 -8.74 17.57 -4.12
C ASP A 23 -8.77 17.32 -5.65
N ARG A 24 -8.21 18.27 -6.40
CA ARG A 24 -8.08 18.20 -7.86
C ARG A 24 -6.65 17.92 -8.30
N ASN A 25 -5.76 17.59 -7.36
CA ASN A 25 -4.39 17.26 -7.68
C ASN A 25 -4.36 15.99 -8.53
N GLU A 26 -3.45 15.95 -9.49
CA GLU A 26 -3.21 14.77 -10.30
C GLU A 26 -2.66 13.65 -9.42
N ALA A 27 -3.19 12.44 -9.59
CA ALA A 27 -2.71 11.28 -8.84
C ALA A 27 -1.24 11.01 -9.16
N LYS A 28 -0.49 10.51 -8.18
CA LYS A 28 0.89 10.09 -8.41
C LYS A 28 0.92 8.99 -9.50
N PRO A 29 1.92 8.99 -10.40
CA PRO A 29 2.11 7.89 -11.33
C PRO A 29 2.28 6.58 -10.55
N VAL A 30 1.77 5.49 -11.13
CA VAL A 30 1.81 4.16 -10.52
C VAL A 30 2.67 3.25 -11.37
N VAL A 31 3.65 2.61 -10.74
CA VAL A 31 4.44 1.52 -11.31
C VAL A 31 3.93 0.21 -10.71
N TYR A 32 3.89 -0.86 -11.51
CA TYR A 32 3.53 -2.18 -11.01
C TYR A 32 4.77 -3.02 -10.79
N LEU A 33 4.95 -3.50 -9.56
CA LEU A 33 5.95 -4.51 -9.22
C LEU A 33 5.31 -5.90 -9.32
N GLU A 34 5.84 -6.74 -10.19
CA GLU A 34 5.44 -8.13 -10.33
C GLU A 34 6.40 -9.02 -9.54
N VAL A 35 5.85 -9.81 -8.62
CA VAL A 35 6.60 -10.76 -7.79
C VAL A 35 5.96 -12.12 -7.93
N ASP A 36 6.62 -13.01 -8.67
CA ASP A 36 6.11 -14.37 -8.89
C ASP A 36 6.29 -15.24 -7.64
N SER A 37 7.49 -15.19 -7.04
CA SER A 37 7.82 -15.96 -5.84
C SER A 37 9.01 -15.35 -5.10
N LEU A 38 9.17 -15.74 -3.83
CA LEU A 38 10.34 -15.44 -3.01
C LEU A 38 10.88 -16.76 -2.45
N THR A 39 12.20 -16.94 -2.53
CA THR A 39 12.88 -18.16 -2.04
C THR A 39 14.05 -17.79 -1.15
N LEU A 40 14.26 -18.55 -0.08
CA LEU A 40 15.43 -18.38 0.77
C LEU A 40 16.64 -19.08 0.16
N ALA A 41 17.79 -18.42 0.19
CA ALA A 41 19.05 -19.07 -0.12
C ALA A 41 19.40 -20.04 1.04
N PRO A 42 19.75 -21.30 0.74
CA PRO A 42 20.12 -22.25 1.78
C PRO A 42 21.45 -21.83 2.43
N ASP A 43 21.50 -21.85 3.76
CA ASP A 43 22.72 -21.64 4.55
C ASP A 43 22.92 -22.88 5.45
N PRO A 44 23.98 -23.68 5.22
CA PRO A 44 24.25 -24.88 6.03
C PRO A 44 24.34 -24.64 7.53
N SER A 45 24.68 -23.41 7.96
CA SER A 45 24.74 -23.03 9.37
C SER A 45 23.39 -22.64 9.99
N ARG A 46 22.38 -22.37 9.14
CA ARG A 46 21.04 -21.90 9.54
C ARG A 46 19.90 -22.83 9.12
N GLY A 47 20.23 -23.99 8.53
CA GLY A 47 19.27 -25.02 8.14
C GLY A 47 18.90 -24.98 6.66
N THR A 48 17.72 -25.52 6.33
CA THR A 48 17.28 -25.64 4.93
C THR A 48 16.55 -24.39 4.46
N SER A 49 16.47 -24.18 3.13
CA SER A 49 15.68 -23.11 2.51
C SER A 49 14.15 -23.35 2.55
N SER A 50 13.68 -24.37 3.28
CA SER A 50 12.26 -24.69 3.40
C SER A 50 11.54 -23.68 4.29
N ALA A 51 11.10 -22.56 3.71
CA ALA A 51 10.18 -21.63 4.32
C ALA A 51 8.86 -21.59 3.52
N HIS A 52 7.72 -21.64 4.21
CA HIS A 52 6.40 -21.56 3.60
C HIS A 52 6.02 -20.12 3.25
N VAL A 53 6.84 -19.45 2.42
CA VAL A 53 6.60 -18.06 2.02
C VAL A 53 5.42 -18.01 1.06
N ARG A 54 4.35 -17.34 1.47
CA ARG A 54 3.09 -17.24 0.72
C ARG A 54 2.70 -15.81 0.41
N SER A 55 3.40 -14.85 0.97
CA SER A 55 3.12 -13.45 0.76
C SER A 55 4.39 -12.62 0.79
N VAL A 56 4.25 -11.37 0.35
CA VAL A 56 5.28 -10.36 0.44
C VAL A 56 4.71 -9.13 1.12
N TRP A 57 5.41 -8.66 2.13
CA TRP A 57 5.15 -7.38 2.79
C TRP A 57 5.97 -6.33 2.06
N VAL A 58 5.34 -5.22 1.70
CA VAL A 58 5.94 -4.21 0.84
C VAL A 58 6.00 -2.89 1.56
N GLU A 59 7.18 -2.28 1.54
CA GLU A 59 7.45 -0.95 2.05
C GLU A 59 8.18 -0.16 0.96
N SER A 60 7.79 1.09 0.75
CA SER A 60 8.43 2.00 -0.22
C SER A 60 8.70 3.33 0.46
N GLU A 61 9.94 3.83 0.39
CA GLU A 61 10.31 5.12 0.99
C GLU A 61 9.89 5.26 2.47
N GLY A 62 10.07 4.19 3.25
CA GLY A 62 9.68 4.14 4.67
C GLY A 62 8.18 4.05 4.93
N THR A 63 7.34 3.96 3.89
CA THR A 63 5.89 3.78 4.00
C THR A 63 5.50 2.34 3.73
N TYR A 64 4.83 1.73 4.70
CA TYR A 64 4.26 0.39 4.55
C TYR A 64 3.04 0.43 3.62
N LEU A 65 3.06 -0.38 2.56
CA LEU A 65 2.02 -0.43 1.54
C LEU A 65 1.03 -1.58 1.73
N GLY A 66 1.46 -2.67 2.39
CA GLY A 66 0.59 -3.81 2.70
C GLY A 66 1.27 -5.17 2.56
N VAL A 67 0.45 -6.22 2.71
CA VAL A 67 0.82 -7.63 2.48
C VAL A 67 0.08 -8.13 1.25
N TYR A 68 0.81 -8.80 0.35
CA TYR A 68 0.25 -9.32 -0.90
C TYR A 68 0.54 -10.83 -1.00
N PRO A 69 -0.50 -11.68 -1.15
CA PRO A 69 -0.31 -13.10 -1.46
C PRO A 69 0.42 -13.28 -2.79
N LEU A 70 1.38 -14.20 -2.85
CA LEU A 70 2.16 -14.50 -4.05
C LEU A 70 1.43 -15.52 -4.94
N PRO A 71 1.54 -15.44 -6.28
CA PRO A 71 2.18 -14.36 -7.04
C PRO A 71 1.40 -13.04 -6.93
N ALA A 72 2.11 -11.91 -6.93
CA ALA A 72 1.53 -10.59 -6.67
C ALA A 72 1.87 -9.56 -7.74
N ARG A 73 0.89 -8.73 -8.09
CA ARG A 73 1.06 -7.51 -8.89
C ARG A 73 0.74 -6.29 -8.03
N ILE A 74 1.78 -5.62 -7.55
CA ILE A 74 1.70 -4.61 -6.48
C ILE A 74 1.75 -3.21 -7.10
N PRO A 75 0.75 -2.33 -6.85
CA PRO A 75 0.80 -0.95 -7.27
C PRO A 75 1.71 -0.15 -6.35
N LEU A 76 2.74 0.48 -6.91
CA LEU A 76 3.67 1.36 -6.21
C LEU A 76 3.42 2.82 -6.64
N PRO A 77 2.98 3.71 -5.74
CA PRO A 77 2.76 5.13 -6.04
C PRO A 77 4.09 5.90 -6.01
N VAL A 78 5.08 5.43 -6.78
CA VAL A 78 6.43 6.00 -6.87
C VAL A 78 6.59 6.79 -8.15
N SER A 79 7.06 8.03 -7.99
CA SER A 79 7.39 8.93 -9.10
C SER A 79 8.89 9.01 -9.39
N ASP A 80 9.74 8.65 -8.41
CA ASP A 80 11.19 8.62 -8.57
C ASP A 80 11.64 7.23 -9.05
N PRO A 81 12.32 7.12 -10.21
CA PRO A 81 12.86 5.84 -10.67
C PRO A 81 13.92 5.22 -9.73
N ASN A 82 14.49 6.00 -8.82
CA ASN A 82 15.47 5.52 -7.82
C ASN A 82 14.83 5.20 -6.47
N ALA A 83 13.50 5.21 -6.37
CA ALA A 83 12.81 4.87 -5.13
C ALA A 83 13.21 3.47 -4.64
N THR A 84 13.48 3.37 -3.35
CA THR A 84 13.83 2.11 -2.70
C THR A 84 12.56 1.40 -2.24
N VAL A 85 12.41 0.17 -2.70
CA VAL A 85 11.32 -0.74 -2.29
C VAL A 85 11.93 -1.89 -1.49
N ARG A 86 11.41 -2.10 -0.28
CA ARG A 86 11.80 -3.19 0.61
C ARG A 86 10.71 -4.25 0.60
N LEU A 87 11.13 -5.49 0.36
CA LEU A 87 10.27 -6.67 0.35
C LEU A 87 10.63 -7.55 1.54
N TYR A 88 9.64 -7.92 2.34
CA TYR A 88 9.82 -8.89 3.40
C TYR A 88 8.99 -10.15 3.10
N PRO A 89 9.61 -11.35 3.13
CA PRO A 89 8.87 -12.59 2.95
C PRO A 89 7.89 -12.78 4.10
N GLY A 90 6.64 -13.11 3.78
CA GLY A 90 5.59 -13.41 4.76
C GLY A 90 5.29 -14.89 4.83
N VAL A 91 5.17 -15.40 6.06
CA VAL A 91 4.83 -16.81 6.36
C VAL A 91 3.58 -16.89 7.23
N GLU A 92 2.83 -17.97 7.09
CA GLU A 92 1.65 -18.24 7.90
C GLU A 92 2.06 -18.65 9.31
N VAL A 93 1.48 -17.99 10.32
CA VAL A 93 1.69 -18.33 11.71
C VAL A 93 0.83 -19.55 12.04
N ASN A 94 1.48 -20.65 12.45
CA ASN A 94 0.82 -21.92 12.74
C ASN A 94 -0.07 -22.46 11.59
N GLY A 95 0.25 -22.11 10.34
CA GLY A 95 -0.52 -22.53 9.16
C GLY A 95 -1.89 -21.85 9.01
N ILE A 96 -2.13 -20.73 9.69
CA ILE A 96 -3.36 -19.95 9.55
C ILE A 96 -3.12 -18.89 8.47
N SER A 97 -3.75 -19.05 7.30
CA SER A 97 -3.54 -18.15 6.15
C SER A 97 -3.90 -16.69 6.40
N SER A 98 -4.86 -16.43 7.28
CA SER A 98 -5.27 -15.07 7.68
C SER A 98 -4.34 -14.43 8.71
N PHE A 99 -3.41 -15.18 9.30
CA PHE A 99 -2.49 -14.67 10.30
C PHE A 99 -1.05 -14.89 9.84
N GLN A 100 -0.44 -13.82 9.35
CA GLN A 100 0.87 -13.85 8.72
C GLN A 100 1.86 -13.02 9.53
N ALA A 101 3.11 -13.46 9.56
CA ALA A 101 4.23 -12.73 10.15
C ALA A 101 5.31 -12.50 9.08
N GLN A 102 6.06 -11.42 9.24
CA GLN A 102 7.30 -11.25 8.50
C GLN A 102 8.28 -12.35 8.93
N TYR A 103 8.96 -12.96 7.97
CA TYR A 103 10.00 -13.92 8.26
C TYR A 103 11.25 -13.18 8.74
N GLU A 104 11.55 -13.29 10.03
CA GLU A 104 12.71 -12.70 10.69
C GLU A 104 13.96 -13.59 10.48
N PHE A 105 15.14 -12.97 10.31
CA PHE A 105 16.42 -13.63 10.01
C PHE A 105 17.44 -13.52 11.14
#